data_AF-A0A2M7R2G1-F1
#
_entry.id   AF-A0A2M7R2G1-F1
#
_cell.length_a   1.000
_cell.length_b   1.000
_cell.length_c   1.000
_cell.angle_alpha   90.00
_cell.angle_beta   90.00
_cell.angle_gamma   90.00
#
_symmetry.space_group_name_H-M   'P 1'
#
loop_
_entity.id
_entity.type
_entity.pdbx_description
1 polymer ?
#
loop_
_entity_poly.entity_id
_entity_poly.type
_entity_poly.pdbx_seq_one_letter_code
_entity_poly.pdbx_strand_id
1 'polypeptide(L)'
;MDDKENPIEWITSVSMLSEGWDVKNVFQIVPHEERAFNSKLLIAQVLGRGLRIPEVYRGNQPIVTVFNHDKWSSSIKHLVDEVLEIEKRIHSYPVEKKEDYNFALFQIDYEKVIEESREYLKEDEFELLKKGYITFSSQDVIIPEETEYETVITGIREKREYFVTQKMYPVEDVANDIFNRLYVFDQDAGTNYSEEWSKEKIIQIICQSLKEVKDKTGMISEGNSHKALRAFGVIKRKSSTFPRIVPKSKEPYKISSKKMNKNSLGGGSLRRDSTVFWDDYSITLGEETDIKLLKELEEDESLPRSAVIKVGNKYNFKTPLNVVLTAYEPERKFVKGLIKEDNAKAIDAWIKSLDVGFYSIEYSWRKGEHPKQGSFNPDFFIKTGNDILIIEIKDDRAYDGTAGDENQKKLEYAKAHFNRLNELQKQHKYYFKFLSPMSYDLFFKALRNKTYRDFKSELEARLKG
;
A
#
# COMPACT_ATOMS: atom_id res chain seq x y z
N MET A 1 34.38 13.48 -5.48
CA MET A 1 33.58 12.27 -5.80
C MET A 1 33.79 11.86 -7.25
N ASP A 2 33.60 12.76 -8.22
CA ASP A 2 33.81 12.48 -9.66
C ASP A 2 35.29 12.51 -10.13
N ASP A 3 36.25 12.49 -9.20
CA ASP A 3 37.67 12.45 -9.54
C ASP A 3 38.09 11.00 -9.86
N LYS A 4 38.91 10.81 -10.89
CA LYS A 4 39.41 9.51 -11.34
C LYS A 4 40.23 8.80 -10.26
N GLU A 5 40.88 9.57 -9.38
CA GLU A 5 41.70 9.05 -8.29
C GLU A 5 40.90 8.74 -7.02
N ASN A 6 39.57 8.90 -7.02
CA ASN A 6 38.74 8.62 -5.85
C ASN A 6 38.49 7.11 -5.70
N PRO A 7 38.91 6.47 -4.58
CA PRO A 7 38.73 5.04 -4.36
C PRO A 7 37.31 4.65 -3.92
N ILE A 8 36.42 5.63 -3.68
CA ILE A 8 35.07 5.38 -3.16
C ILE A 8 34.15 4.95 -4.30
N GLU A 9 33.82 3.66 -4.35
CA GLU A 9 32.90 3.07 -5.33
C GLU A 9 31.47 2.84 -4.78
N TRP A 10 31.33 2.72 -3.46
CA TRP A 10 30.07 2.39 -2.79
C TRP A 10 29.66 3.49 -1.82
N ILE A 11 28.41 3.96 -1.94
CA ILE A 11 27.84 4.96 -1.05
C ILE A 11 26.56 4.40 -0.46
N THR A 12 26.51 4.28 0.86
CA THR A 12 25.29 3.92 1.60
C THR A 12 24.70 5.18 2.22
N SER A 13 23.42 5.46 1.94
CA SER A 13 22.72 6.63 2.48
C SER A 13 21.38 6.21 3.10
N VAL A 14 21.04 6.84 4.23
CA VAL A 14 19.79 6.60 4.97
C VAL A 14 18.93 7.86 4.90
N SER A 15 17.75 7.74 4.29
CA SER A 15 16.66 8.73 4.35
C SER A 15 16.84 10.12 3.74
N MET A 16 17.90 10.41 2.98
CA MET A 16 17.95 11.46 1.95
C MET A 16 19.38 11.59 1.45
N LEU A 17 19.57 11.66 0.14
CA LEU A 17 20.70 12.40 -0.40
C LEU A 17 20.28 13.86 -0.29
N SER A 18 20.64 14.52 0.81
CA SER A 18 20.32 15.93 1.05
C SER A 18 20.71 16.78 -0.17
N GLU A 19 19.92 17.82 -0.45
CA GLU A 19 20.23 18.82 -1.49
C GLU A 19 21.70 19.24 -1.37
N GLY A 20 22.46 19.11 -2.47
CA GLY A 20 23.91 19.36 -2.52
C GLY A 20 24.79 18.20 -2.98
N TRP A 21 24.26 16.98 -3.16
CA TRP A 21 25.01 15.87 -3.76
C TRP A 21 24.93 15.91 -5.30
N ASP A 22 25.99 16.34 -5.99
CA ASP A 22 26.10 16.37 -7.46
C ASP A 22 27.24 15.43 -7.91
N VAL A 23 26.91 14.17 -8.19
CA VAL A 23 27.83 13.13 -8.70
C VAL A 23 27.32 12.68 -10.06
N LYS A 24 28.20 12.66 -11.06
CA LYS A 24 27.85 12.46 -12.48
C LYS A 24 27.97 11.00 -12.94
N ASN A 25 28.32 10.07 -12.05
CA ASN A 25 28.73 8.69 -12.39
C ASN A 25 27.95 7.60 -11.61
N VAL A 26 26.63 7.73 -11.45
CA VAL A 26 25.83 6.71 -10.74
C VAL A 26 25.36 5.63 -11.73
N PHE A 27 25.98 4.46 -11.70
CA PHE A 27 25.64 3.36 -12.63
C PHE A 27 24.68 2.32 -12.05
N GLN A 28 24.72 2.11 -10.73
CA GLN A 28 23.93 1.08 -10.05
C GLN A 28 23.23 1.67 -8.83
N ILE A 29 21.96 1.31 -8.65
CA ILE A 29 21.15 1.74 -7.51
C ILE A 29 20.57 0.49 -6.85
N VAL A 30 20.82 0.33 -5.54
CA VAL A 30 20.30 -0.77 -4.73
C VAL A 30 19.44 -0.20 -3.60
N PRO A 31 18.11 -0.15 -3.77
CA PRO A 31 17.19 0.30 -2.75
C PRO A 31 16.97 -0.81 -1.72
N HIS A 32 17.14 -0.47 -0.44
CA HIS A 32 16.97 -1.43 0.65
C HIS A 32 15.49 -1.66 1.02
N GLU A 33 14.62 -0.68 0.79
CA GLU A 33 13.20 -0.72 1.14
C GLU A 33 12.32 -0.10 0.05
N GLU A 34 11.06 -0.53 -0.01
CA GLU A 34 10.03 0.07 -0.88
C GLU A 34 9.88 1.58 -0.65
N ARG A 35 10.07 2.06 0.58
CA ARG A 35 9.98 3.49 0.93
C ARG A 35 11.00 4.35 0.19
N ALA A 36 12.13 3.79 -0.23
CA ALA A 36 13.09 4.50 -1.08
C ALA A 36 12.47 4.95 -2.41
N PHE A 37 11.39 4.30 -2.83
CA PHE A 37 10.63 4.63 -4.04
C PHE A 37 9.37 5.49 -3.80
N ASN A 38 8.99 5.73 -2.55
CA ASN A 38 7.82 6.57 -2.24
C ASN A 38 8.08 8.06 -2.48
N SER A 39 9.34 8.45 -2.67
CA SER A 39 9.71 9.82 -3.02
C SER A 39 10.01 9.91 -4.51
N LYS A 40 9.02 10.36 -5.29
CA LYS A 40 9.16 10.66 -6.73
C LYS A 40 10.34 11.61 -6.99
N LEU A 41 10.54 12.58 -6.09
CA LEU A 41 11.64 13.53 -6.16
C LEU A 41 13.00 12.82 -6.02
N LEU A 42 13.15 11.91 -5.07
CA LEU A 42 14.39 11.16 -4.86
C LEU A 42 14.71 10.31 -6.08
N ILE A 43 13.71 9.63 -6.66
CA ILE A 43 13.90 8.82 -7.88
C ILE A 43 14.28 9.68 -9.06
N ALA A 44 13.57 10.80 -9.32
CA ALA A 44 13.89 11.72 -10.39
C ALA A 44 15.31 12.31 -10.24
N GLN A 45 15.71 12.62 -9.01
CA GLN A 45 17.07 13.09 -8.70
C GLN A 45 18.13 12.00 -8.93
N VAL A 46 17.88 10.76 -8.50
CA VAL A 46 18.83 9.66 -8.59
C VAL A 46 18.95 9.16 -10.05
N LEU A 47 17.84 8.95 -10.75
CA LEU A 47 17.82 8.61 -12.18
C LEU A 47 18.41 9.74 -13.03
N GLY A 48 18.02 10.98 -12.76
CA GLY A 48 18.52 12.16 -13.46
C GLY A 48 20.00 12.46 -13.22
N ARG A 49 20.64 11.80 -12.23
CA ARG A 49 22.09 11.84 -12.00
C ARG A 49 22.83 10.71 -12.73
N GLY A 50 22.28 9.49 -12.71
CA GLY A 50 22.88 8.35 -13.43
C GLY A 50 22.75 8.42 -14.95
N LEU A 51 21.76 9.17 -15.47
CA LEU A 51 21.58 9.42 -16.91
C LEU A 51 22.41 10.61 -17.44
N ARG A 52 23.22 11.26 -16.59
CA ARG A 52 24.14 12.31 -17.05
C ARG A 52 25.39 11.65 -17.62
N ILE A 53 25.85 12.16 -18.76
CA ILE A 53 27.04 11.63 -19.43
C ILE A 53 28.26 12.44 -18.96
N PRO A 54 29.23 11.81 -18.28
CA PRO A 54 30.51 12.45 -17.98
C PRO A 54 31.24 12.73 -19.29
N GLU A 55 32.02 13.80 -19.35
CA GLU A 55 32.63 14.27 -20.59
C GLU A 55 33.51 13.21 -21.27
N VAL A 56 34.10 12.30 -20.48
CA VAL A 56 34.93 11.17 -20.91
C VAL A 56 34.13 10.06 -21.63
N TYR A 57 32.82 9.98 -21.42
CA TYR A 57 31.93 8.96 -22.02
C TYR A 57 30.98 9.52 -23.09
N ARG A 58 31.28 10.71 -23.64
CA ARG A 58 30.53 11.28 -24.78
C ARG A 58 30.47 10.28 -25.94
N GLY A 59 29.25 9.86 -26.30
CA GLY A 59 28.99 8.96 -27.42
C GLY A 59 28.31 7.64 -27.04
N ASN A 60 28.38 7.23 -25.77
CA ASN A 60 27.65 6.07 -25.27
C ASN A 60 26.31 6.49 -24.66
N GLN A 61 25.25 5.69 -24.86
CA GLN A 61 24.00 5.89 -24.13
C GLN A 61 24.21 5.45 -22.67
N PRO A 62 23.93 6.32 -21.68
CA PRO A 62 24.09 5.97 -20.27
C PRO A 62 23.04 4.94 -19.87
N ILE A 63 23.49 3.87 -19.21
CA ILE A 63 22.61 2.84 -18.64
C ILE A 63 22.73 2.92 -17.12
N VAL A 64 21.59 3.05 -16.45
CA VAL A 64 21.48 2.96 -14.99
C VAL A 64 20.76 1.67 -14.66
N THR A 65 21.38 0.81 -13.86
CA THR A 65 20.76 -0.46 -13.41
C THR A 65 20.21 -0.30 -12.01
N VAL A 66 18.90 -0.47 -11.86
CA VAL A 66 18.23 -0.52 -10.55
C VAL A 66 18.04 -1.98 -10.17
N PHE A 67 18.66 -2.43 -9.08
CA PHE A 67 18.46 -3.77 -8.54
C PHE A 67 17.39 -3.72 -7.47
N ASN A 68 16.28 -4.41 -7.65
CA ASN A 68 15.17 -4.37 -6.71
C ASN A 68 14.52 -5.75 -6.54
N HIS A 69 13.73 -5.89 -5.49
CA HIS A 69 12.88 -7.06 -5.33
C HIS A 69 11.79 -7.07 -6.42
N ASP A 70 11.52 -8.24 -7.02
CA ASP A 70 10.53 -8.43 -8.10
C ASP A 70 9.14 -7.81 -7.84
N LYS A 71 8.62 -7.95 -6.61
CA LYS A 71 7.38 -7.31 -6.14
C LYS A 71 7.33 -5.78 -6.35
N TRP A 72 8.48 -5.11 -6.46
CA TRP A 72 8.57 -3.66 -6.67
C TRP A 72 8.76 -3.28 -8.14
N SER A 73 9.04 -4.23 -9.03
CA SER A 73 9.37 -3.97 -10.44
C SER A 73 8.26 -3.22 -11.18
N SER A 74 6.99 -3.54 -10.90
CA SER A 74 5.84 -2.84 -11.47
C SER A 74 5.74 -1.38 -11.00
N SER A 75 6.06 -1.12 -9.74
CA SER A 75 6.05 0.23 -9.14
C SER A 75 7.18 1.07 -9.71
N ILE A 76 8.37 0.49 -9.89
CA ILE A 76 9.53 1.18 -10.49
C ILE A 76 9.27 1.51 -11.95
N LYS A 77 8.74 0.56 -12.73
CA LYS A 77 8.35 0.82 -14.12
C LYS A 77 7.37 1.98 -14.21
N HIS A 78 6.34 1.96 -13.37
CA HIS A 78 5.38 3.07 -13.27
C HIS A 78 6.05 4.40 -12.89
N LEU A 79 6.96 4.39 -11.92
CA LEU A 79 7.68 5.59 -11.49
C LEU A 79 8.62 6.14 -12.56
N VAL A 80 9.31 5.28 -13.31
CA VAL A 80 10.18 5.69 -14.42
C VAL A 80 9.34 6.26 -15.56
N ASP A 81 8.26 5.58 -15.95
CA ASP A 81 7.30 6.09 -16.94
C ASP A 81 6.75 7.46 -16.50
N GLU A 82 6.34 7.58 -15.23
CA GLU A 82 5.80 8.81 -14.66
C GLU A 82 6.84 9.94 -14.58
N VAL A 83 8.11 9.62 -14.27
CA VAL A 83 9.23 10.58 -14.23
C VAL A 83 9.57 11.11 -15.61
N LEU A 84 9.57 10.23 -16.63
CA LEU A 84 9.74 10.62 -18.03
C LEU A 84 8.58 11.48 -18.54
N GLU A 85 7.41 11.37 -17.93
CA GLU A 85 6.18 12.08 -18.31
C GLU A 85 5.79 13.24 -17.36
N ILE A 86 6.68 13.67 -16.45
CA ILE A 86 6.39 14.71 -15.42
C ILE A 86 5.75 15.98 -16.01
N GLU A 87 6.05 16.31 -17.27
CA GLU A 87 5.54 17.51 -17.93
C GLU A 87 4.07 17.42 -18.41
N LYS A 88 3.41 16.24 -18.35
CA LYS A 88 2.03 16.04 -18.82
C LYS A 88 1.10 15.43 -17.77
N ARG A 89 0.88 16.15 -16.67
CA ARG A 89 -0.05 15.75 -15.60
C ARG A 89 -1.32 16.58 -15.62
N ILE A 90 -2.47 15.91 -15.58
CA ILE A 90 -3.77 16.55 -15.41
C ILE A 90 -4.11 16.60 -13.92
N HIS A 91 -4.52 17.76 -13.41
CA HIS A 91 -4.82 17.96 -12.00
C HIS A 91 -6.33 18.06 -11.73
N SER A 92 -6.76 17.44 -10.64
CA SER A 92 -8.13 17.51 -10.11
C SER A 92 -8.16 18.32 -8.82
N TYR A 93 -9.01 19.34 -8.76
CA TYR A 93 -9.20 20.22 -7.60
C TYR A 93 -10.58 20.88 -7.59
N PRO A 94 -11.03 21.36 -6.41
CA PRO A 94 -12.29 22.09 -6.30
C PRO A 94 -12.28 23.39 -7.13
N VAL A 95 -13.38 23.67 -7.82
CA VAL A 95 -13.65 24.93 -8.53
C VAL A 95 -15.04 25.46 -8.15
N GLU A 96 -15.23 26.77 -8.27
CA GLU A 96 -16.50 27.42 -7.92
C GLU A 96 -17.51 27.34 -9.07
N LYS A 97 -18.21 26.21 -9.17
CA LYS A 97 -19.32 26.03 -10.13
C LYS A 97 -20.55 26.82 -9.69
N LYS A 98 -21.34 27.29 -10.67
CA LYS A 98 -22.55 28.10 -10.42
C LYS A 98 -23.57 27.41 -9.51
N GLU A 99 -23.74 26.10 -9.66
CA GLU A 99 -24.71 25.30 -8.90
C GLU A 99 -24.22 24.97 -7.47
N ASP A 100 -22.97 25.28 -7.13
CA ASP A 100 -22.25 24.97 -5.88
C ASP A 100 -22.46 23.53 -5.36
N TYR A 101 -21.63 22.60 -5.84
CA TYR A 101 -21.64 21.21 -5.36
C TYR A 101 -20.73 20.98 -4.14
N ASN A 102 -20.26 22.04 -3.47
CA ASN A 102 -19.44 21.87 -2.28
C ASN A 102 -20.30 21.45 -1.07
N PHE A 103 -19.73 20.61 -0.21
CA PHE A 103 -20.36 20.23 1.05
C PHE A 103 -19.33 19.94 2.14
N ALA A 104 -19.81 19.87 3.37
CA ALA A 104 -19.01 19.56 4.54
C ALA A 104 -19.26 18.13 5.03
N LEU A 105 -18.21 17.50 5.50
CA LEU A 105 -18.20 16.21 6.18
C LEU A 105 -17.83 16.43 7.64
N PHE A 106 -18.28 15.54 8.52
CA PHE A 106 -17.78 15.46 9.89
C PHE A 106 -16.80 14.31 10.01
N GLN A 107 -15.82 14.47 10.89
CA GLN A 107 -14.79 13.48 11.17
C GLN A 107 -14.50 13.43 12.67
N ILE A 108 -14.03 12.29 13.15
CA ILE A 108 -13.58 12.09 14.53
C ILE A 108 -12.05 12.05 14.53
N ASP A 109 -11.44 12.83 15.42
CA ASP A 109 -9.99 12.76 15.66
C ASP A 109 -9.69 11.59 16.62
N TYR A 110 -8.97 10.60 16.13
CA TYR A 110 -8.52 9.46 16.92
C TYR A 110 -7.08 9.68 17.34
N GLU A 111 -6.83 9.75 18.65
CA GLU A 111 -5.46 9.65 19.15
C GLU A 111 -5.13 8.18 19.40
N LYS A 112 -3.88 7.82 19.11
CA LYS A 112 -3.34 6.53 19.53
C LYS A 112 -3.03 6.60 21.02
N VAL A 113 -4.06 6.56 21.85
CA VAL A 113 -3.87 6.34 23.27
C VAL A 113 -3.49 4.86 23.44
N ILE A 114 -2.27 4.58 23.87
CA ILE A 114 -1.88 3.24 24.32
C ILE A 114 -2.58 3.01 25.67
N GLU A 115 -3.89 2.83 25.65
CA GLU A 115 -4.67 2.57 26.85
C GLU A 115 -4.94 1.07 26.96
N GLU A 116 -4.36 0.51 28.03
CA GLU A 116 -4.49 -0.84 28.55
C GLU A 116 -3.87 -1.96 27.69
N SER A 117 -2.64 -2.30 28.07
CA SER A 117 -2.15 -3.67 27.96
C SER A 117 -3.12 -4.60 28.69
N ARG A 118 -4.02 -5.25 27.97
CA ARG A 118 -4.61 -6.49 28.49
C ARG A 118 -3.51 -7.54 28.50
N GLU A 119 -2.90 -7.71 29.66
CA GLU A 119 -2.11 -8.89 29.95
C GLU A 119 -3.06 -10.08 29.98
N TYR A 120 -3.05 -10.86 28.90
CA TYR A 120 -3.54 -12.23 28.98
C TYR A 120 -2.41 -13.04 29.62
N LEU A 121 -2.51 -13.28 30.93
CA LEU A 121 -1.69 -14.30 31.59
C LEU A 121 -2.00 -15.63 30.90
N LYS A 122 -1.00 -16.17 30.19
CA LYS A 122 -1.03 -17.57 29.78
C LYS A 122 -0.45 -18.38 30.92
N GLU A 123 -1.27 -19.24 31.52
CA GLU A 123 -0.87 -20.10 32.64
C GLU A 123 -0.18 -21.40 32.20
N ASP A 124 -0.05 -21.68 30.89
CA ASP A 124 0.53 -22.95 30.42
C ASP A 124 2.01 -22.80 30.01
N GLU A 125 2.85 -23.72 30.50
CA GLU A 125 4.23 -23.94 30.02
C GLU A 125 4.24 -24.16 28.51
N PHE A 126 5.10 -23.44 27.77
CA PHE A 126 5.25 -23.65 26.34
C PHE A 126 5.88 -25.02 26.05
N GLU A 127 5.13 -25.93 25.42
CA GLU A 127 5.69 -27.16 24.85
C GLU A 127 6.56 -26.82 23.62
N LEU A 128 7.87 -26.75 23.81
CA LEU A 128 8.85 -26.55 22.74
C LEU A 128 8.92 -27.79 21.85
N LEU A 129 8.86 -27.57 20.52
CA LEU A 129 9.12 -28.58 19.49
C LEU A 129 8.22 -29.85 19.58
N LYS A 130 6.89 -29.71 19.50
CA LYS A 130 5.92 -30.84 19.40
C LYS A 130 6.26 -31.95 18.39
N LYS A 131 7.08 -31.67 17.36
CA LYS A 131 7.49 -32.62 16.32
C LYS A 131 8.84 -33.29 16.59
N GLY A 132 9.60 -32.87 17.61
CA GLY A 132 10.93 -33.41 17.95
C GLY A 132 12.08 -32.97 17.05
N TYR A 133 11.82 -32.22 15.96
CA TYR A 133 12.83 -31.68 15.05
C TYR A 133 12.40 -30.33 14.45
N ILE A 134 13.33 -29.62 13.82
CA ILE A 134 13.13 -28.32 13.18
C ILE A 134 13.07 -28.52 11.66
N THR A 135 12.09 -27.94 10.99
CA THR A 135 11.97 -28.06 9.54
C THR A 135 12.98 -27.14 8.85
N PHE A 136 14.14 -27.69 8.49
CA PHE A 136 15.16 -27.00 7.69
C PHE A 136 14.84 -27.06 6.19
N SER A 137 15.42 -26.11 5.45
CA SER A 137 15.51 -26.19 3.99
C SER A 137 16.82 -26.86 3.61
N SER A 138 16.86 -27.52 2.45
CA SER A 138 18.13 -27.95 1.85
C SER A 138 19.07 -26.75 1.68
N GLN A 139 20.37 -27.01 1.78
CA GLN A 139 21.42 -26.00 1.79
C GLN A 139 22.68 -26.53 1.10
N ASP A 140 23.49 -25.63 0.57
CA ASP A 140 24.81 -25.89 0.01
C ASP A 140 25.70 -24.66 0.22
N VAL A 141 27.03 -24.84 0.21
CA VAL A 141 28.00 -23.77 0.41
C VAL A 141 27.98 -22.80 -0.76
N ILE A 142 27.78 -23.30 -1.98
CA ILE A 142 27.70 -22.52 -3.20
C ILE A 142 26.39 -22.84 -3.87
N ILE A 143 25.54 -21.84 -4.07
CA ILE A 143 24.28 -22.01 -4.77
C ILE A 143 24.29 -21.24 -6.10
N PRO A 144 23.72 -21.81 -7.17
CA PRO A 144 23.43 -21.07 -8.37
C PRO A 144 22.27 -20.12 -8.09
N GLU A 145 22.46 -18.84 -8.37
CA GLU A 145 21.45 -17.80 -8.32
C GLU A 145 21.25 -17.25 -9.73
N GLU A 146 20.02 -16.88 -10.04
CA GLU A 146 19.65 -16.26 -11.32
C GLU A 146 19.11 -14.87 -11.05
N THR A 147 19.53 -13.88 -11.84
CA THR A 147 18.91 -12.56 -11.85
C THR A 147 18.45 -12.21 -13.25
N GLU A 148 17.17 -11.85 -13.36
CA GLU A 148 16.54 -11.37 -14.57
C GLU A 148 16.56 -9.84 -14.59
N TYR A 149 17.02 -9.26 -15.69
CA TYR A 149 17.04 -7.82 -15.96
C TYR A 149 15.99 -7.52 -17.03
N GLU A 150 15.16 -6.49 -16.81
CA GLU A 150 14.24 -5.96 -17.84
C GLU A 150 14.66 -4.55 -18.24
N THR A 151 14.87 -4.32 -19.54
CA THR A 151 15.09 -2.96 -20.06
C THR A 151 13.75 -2.22 -20.07
N VAL A 152 13.62 -1.13 -19.29
CA VAL A 152 12.34 -0.42 -19.10
C VAL A 152 11.72 0.04 -20.42
N ILE A 153 12.53 0.55 -21.36
CA ILE A 153 12.06 1.15 -22.62
C ILE A 153 11.66 0.09 -23.64
N THR A 154 12.45 -0.98 -23.78
CA THR A 154 12.26 -1.98 -24.84
C THR A 154 11.56 -3.25 -24.36
N GLY A 155 11.46 -3.46 -23.04
CA GLY A 155 10.91 -4.66 -22.42
C GLY A 155 11.76 -5.92 -22.61
N ILE A 156 12.98 -5.79 -23.16
CA ILE A 156 13.89 -6.92 -23.37
C ILE A 156 14.31 -7.48 -22.01
N ARG A 157 14.23 -8.80 -21.87
CA ARG A 157 14.61 -9.53 -20.67
C ARG A 157 15.88 -10.33 -20.88
N GLU A 158 16.83 -10.18 -19.97
CA GLU A 158 18.10 -10.91 -19.97
C GLU A 158 18.30 -11.60 -18.63
N LYS A 159 18.73 -12.86 -18.67
CA LYS A 159 19.02 -13.66 -17.48
C LYS A 159 20.52 -13.77 -17.28
N ARG A 160 20.98 -13.60 -16.05
CA ARG A 160 22.38 -13.85 -15.66
C ARG A 160 22.42 -14.84 -14.50
N GLU A 161 23.12 -15.93 -14.73
CA GLU A 161 23.42 -16.94 -13.70
C GLU A 161 24.76 -16.59 -13.04
N TYR A 162 24.80 -16.70 -11.71
CA TYR A 162 26.02 -16.53 -10.93
C TYR A 162 25.99 -17.44 -9.69
N PHE A 163 27.15 -17.66 -9.09
CA PHE A 163 27.29 -18.53 -7.93
C PHE A 163 27.49 -17.67 -6.68
N VAL A 164 26.64 -17.87 -5.66
CA VAL A 164 26.73 -17.16 -4.38
C VAL A 164 27.22 -18.11 -3.29
N THR A 165 28.24 -17.68 -2.54
CA THR A 165 28.69 -18.39 -1.35
C THR A 165 27.77 -18.07 -0.18
N GLN A 166 27.08 -19.08 0.36
CA GLN A 166 26.25 -18.91 1.54
C GLN A 166 27.10 -18.82 2.81
N LYS A 167 26.68 -17.98 3.75
CA LYS A 167 27.28 -17.94 5.08
C LYS A 167 26.84 -19.17 5.88
N MET A 168 27.82 -19.90 6.39
CA MET A 168 27.66 -21.14 7.14
C MET A 168 28.20 -20.98 8.55
N TYR A 169 27.50 -21.55 9.53
CA TYR A 169 27.86 -21.52 10.94
C TYR A 169 28.10 -22.94 11.48
N PRO A 170 29.02 -23.14 12.42
CA PRO A 170 29.10 -24.38 13.18
C PRO A 170 27.81 -24.66 13.94
N VAL A 171 27.43 -25.94 14.05
CA VAL A 171 26.23 -26.35 14.82
C VAL A 171 26.39 -25.98 16.28
N GLU A 172 27.61 -26.11 16.83
CA GLU A 172 27.91 -25.79 18.22
C GLU A 172 27.67 -24.30 18.52
N ASP A 173 28.02 -23.41 17.59
CA ASP A 173 27.87 -21.96 17.77
C ASP A 173 26.38 -21.57 17.83
N VAL A 174 25.57 -22.11 16.93
CA VAL A 174 24.12 -21.86 16.90
C VAL A 174 23.45 -22.47 18.14
N ALA A 175 23.85 -23.67 18.55
CA ALA A 175 23.35 -24.28 19.78
C ALA A 175 23.73 -23.47 21.02
N ASN A 176 24.94 -22.90 21.05
CA ASN A 176 25.41 -22.06 22.14
C ASN A 176 24.59 -20.76 22.23
N ASP A 177 24.29 -20.11 21.10
CA ASP A 177 23.43 -18.92 21.06
C ASP A 177 22.01 -19.24 21.55
N ILE A 178 21.43 -20.37 21.13
CA ILE A 178 20.13 -20.82 21.62
C ILE A 178 20.17 -21.05 23.14
N PHE A 179 21.15 -21.82 23.63
CA PHE A 179 21.28 -22.12 25.06
C PHE A 179 21.44 -20.86 25.90
N ASN A 180 22.31 -19.93 25.49
CA ASN A 180 22.51 -18.66 26.19
C ASN A 180 21.21 -17.85 26.27
N ARG A 181 20.38 -17.86 25.21
CA ARG A 181 19.08 -17.18 25.21
C ARG A 181 18.08 -17.84 26.16
N LEU A 182 18.08 -19.17 26.27
CA LEU A 182 17.25 -19.90 27.24
C LEU A 182 17.69 -19.61 28.68
N TYR A 183 18.98 -19.66 28.94
CA TYR A 183 19.54 -19.39 30.26
C TYR A 183 19.24 -17.98 30.77
N VAL A 184 19.41 -16.97 29.90
CA VAL A 184 19.03 -15.58 30.23
C VAL A 184 17.53 -15.47 30.49
N PHE A 185 16.70 -16.17 29.71
CA PHE A 185 15.26 -16.17 29.93
C PHE A 185 14.87 -16.81 31.27
N ASP A 186 15.49 -17.92 31.65
CA ASP A 186 15.26 -18.59 32.94
C ASP A 186 15.58 -17.66 34.12
N GLN A 187 16.68 -16.92 34.04
CA GLN A 187 17.04 -15.90 35.04
C GLN A 187 15.98 -14.79 35.14
N ASP A 188 15.46 -14.33 34.01
CA ASP A 188 14.48 -13.22 33.94
C ASP A 188 13.03 -13.65 34.26
N ALA A 189 12.70 -14.94 34.07
CA ALA A 189 11.34 -15.46 34.16
C ALA A 189 11.11 -16.45 35.30
N GLY A 190 12.17 -16.91 35.98
CA GLY A 190 12.07 -17.94 37.01
C GLY A 190 11.66 -19.30 36.47
N THR A 191 11.95 -19.58 35.19
CA THR A 191 11.71 -20.86 34.52
C THR A 191 12.96 -21.75 34.54
N ASN A 192 12.85 -22.98 34.05
CA ASN A 192 13.92 -23.97 34.01
C ASN A 192 14.11 -24.60 32.61
N TYR A 193 13.85 -23.84 31.54
CA TYR A 193 13.94 -24.33 30.17
C TYR A 193 15.36 -24.75 29.79
N SER A 194 16.39 -24.08 30.30
CA SER A 194 17.81 -24.41 30.08
C SER A 194 18.24 -25.71 30.78
N GLU A 195 17.53 -26.15 31.82
CA GLU A 195 17.73 -27.47 32.45
C GLU A 195 17.13 -28.58 31.57
N GLU A 196 15.95 -28.34 31.00
CA GLU A 196 15.27 -29.30 30.12
C GLU A 196 15.93 -29.38 28.72
N TRP A 197 16.46 -28.25 28.23
CA TRP A 197 17.08 -28.10 26.91
C TRP A 197 18.57 -27.79 27.05
N SER A 198 19.33 -28.80 27.49
CA SER A 198 20.79 -28.71 27.54
C SER A 198 21.39 -28.42 26.15
N LYS A 199 22.59 -27.87 26.14
CA LYS A 199 23.35 -27.59 24.91
C LYS A 199 23.47 -28.84 24.03
N GLU A 200 23.70 -30.00 24.63
CA GLU A 200 23.82 -31.29 23.95
C GLU A 200 22.50 -31.69 23.28
N LYS A 201 21.36 -31.49 23.96
CA LYS A 201 20.03 -31.78 23.42
C LYS A 201 19.69 -30.86 22.24
N ILE A 202 20.07 -29.59 22.31
CA ILE A 202 19.90 -28.62 21.21
C ILE A 202 20.76 -29.03 20.00
N ILE A 203 22.03 -29.40 20.22
CA ILE A 203 22.91 -29.92 19.16
C ILE A 203 22.28 -31.15 18.49
N GLN A 204 21.80 -32.11 19.27
CA GLN A 204 21.16 -33.32 18.74
C GLN A 204 19.97 -33.01 17.83
N ILE A 205 19.11 -32.06 18.22
CA ILE A 205 17.98 -31.63 17.40
C ILE A 205 18.44 -30.98 16.10
N ILE A 206 19.42 -30.08 16.15
CA ILE A 206 19.93 -29.41 14.95
C ILE A 206 20.55 -30.44 14.01
N CYS A 207 21.36 -31.37 14.52
CA CYS A 207 21.94 -32.45 13.73
C CYS A 207 20.87 -33.38 13.13
N GLN A 208 19.83 -33.74 13.90
CA GLN A 208 18.73 -34.54 13.36
C GLN A 208 17.99 -33.79 12.25
N SER A 209 17.74 -32.50 12.45
CA SER A 209 17.07 -31.64 11.48
C SER A 209 17.88 -31.47 10.18
N LEU A 210 19.21 -31.47 10.25
CA LEU A 210 20.11 -31.48 9.09
C LEU A 210 20.13 -32.83 8.36
N LYS A 211 20.01 -33.95 9.09
CA LYS A 211 19.90 -35.28 8.48
C LYS A 211 18.62 -35.45 7.65
N GLU A 212 17.50 -34.90 8.11
CA GLU A 212 16.22 -34.94 7.38
C GLU A 212 16.32 -34.27 5.99
N VAL A 213 17.11 -33.21 5.87
CA VAL A 213 17.36 -32.53 4.58
C VAL A 213 18.53 -33.12 3.80
N LYS A 214 19.10 -34.23 4.27
CA LYS A 214 20.26 -34.93 3.68
C LYS A 214 21.47 -34.00 3.48
N ASP A 215 21.70 -33.10 4.43
CA ASP A 215 22.84 -32.19 4.40
C ASP A 215 24.17 -32.96 4.43
N LYS A 216 25.17 -32.41 3.72
CA LYS A 216 26.54 -32.96 3.62
C LYS A 216 27.61 -31.99 4.12
N THR A 217 27.21 -30.79 4.52
CA THR A 217 28.14 -29.70 4.86
C THR A 217 28.59 -29.78 6.31
N GLY A 218 27.77 -30.38 7.19
CA GLY A 218 28.05 -30.46 8.62
C GLY A 218 27.97 -29.12 9.35
N MET A 219 27.54 -28.08 8.63
CA MET A 219 27.39 -26.70 9.10
C MET A 219 25.93 -26.28 8.90
N ILE A 220 25.51 -25.14 9.44
CA ILE A 220 24.16 -24.62 9.26
C ILE A 220 24.19 -23.30 8.50
N SER A 221 23.42 -23.22 7.42
CA SER A 221 23.24 -21.97 6.66
C SER A 221 22.59 -20.89 7.52
N GLU A 222 22.83 -19.63 7.17
CA GLU A 222 22.20 -18.50 7.85
C GLU A 222 20.67 -18.62 7.93
N GLY A 223 20.02 -19.01 6.83
CA GLY A 223 18.58 -19.23 6.79
C GLY A 223 18.09 -20.30 7.77
N ASN A 224 18.79 -21.44 7.86
CA ASN A 224 18.44 -22.50 8.81
C ASN A 224 18.81 -22.12 10.26
N SER A 225 19.87 -21.35 10.49
CA SER A 225 20.23 -20.83 11.81
C SER A 225 19.12 -19.93 12.38
N HIS A 226 18.54 -19.07 11.55
CA HIS A 226 17.38 -18.25 11.93
C HIS A 226 16.14 -19.09 12.23
N LYS A 227 15.90 -20.18 11.49
CA LYS A 227 14.81 -21.12 11.78
C LYS A 227 15.03 -21.81 13.13
N ALA A 228 16.26 -22.22 13.43
CA ALA A 228 16.62 -22.80 14.71
C ALA A 228 16.36 -21.82 15.86
N LEU A 229 16.89 -20.59 15.76
CA LEU A 229 16.67 -19.54 16.75
C LEU A 229 15.18 -19.20 16.95
N ARG A 230 14.39 -19.18 15.87
CA ARG A 230 12.94 -18.93 15.94
C ARG A 230 12.18 -20.05 16.64
N ALA A 231 12.58 -21.31 16.41
CA ALA A 231 11.93 -22.46 17.03
C ALA A 231 12.03 -22.42 18.57
N PHE A 232 13.15 -21.92 19.11
CA PHE A 232 13.35 -21.72 20.55
C PHE A 232 12.95 -20.30 21.04
N GLY A 233 12.74 -19.34 20.13
CA GLY A 233 12.37 -17.97 20.48
C GLY A 233 10.90 -17.74 20.86
N VAL A 234 10.03 -18.76 20.70
CA VAL A 234 8.59 -18.70 21.02
C VAL A 234 8.33 -18.41 22.51
N ILE A 235 9.31 -18.73 23.36
CA ILE A 235 9.28 -18.58 24.83
C ILE A 235 9.18 -17.11 25.26
N LYS A 236 9.62 -16.15 24.43
CA LYS A 236 9.67 -14.72 24.78
C LYS A 236 8.31 -13.99 24.82
N ARG A 237 7.17 -14.63 24.56
CA ARG A 237 5.87 -13.93 24.61
C ARG A 237 5.20 -14.06 25.98
N LYS A 238 5.65 -13.28 26.96
CA LYS A 238 4.94 -13.05 28.25
C LYS A 238 3.59 -12.32 28.08
N SER A 239 3.40 -11.57 27.00
CA SER A 239 2.12 -10.93 26.67
C SER A 239 2.10 -10.46 25.21
N SER A 240 0.93 -10.41 24.58
CA SER A 240 0.71 -9.65 23.34
C SER A 240 0.02 -8.33 23.68
N THR A 241 0.72 -7.23 23.47
CA THR A 241 0.16 -5.87 23.56
C THR A 241 -0.59 -5.53 22.28
N PHE A 242 -1.85 -5.12 22.42
CA PHE A 242 -2.64 -4.56 21.32
C PHE A 242 -2.96 -3.10 21.67
N PRO A 243 -2.45 -2.12 20.91
CA PRO A 243 -2.85 -0.74 21.11
C PRO A 243 -4.34 -0.59 20.76
N ARG A 244 -5.13 -0.05 21.68
CA ARG A 244 -6.52 0.32 21.41
C ARG A 244 -6.55 1.73 20.82
N ILE A 245 -7.33 1.96 19.76
CA ILE A 245 -7.52 3.30 19.20
C ILE A 245 -8.71 3.94 19.91
N VAL A 246 -8.52 5.11 20.52
CA VAL A 246 -9.55 5.85 21.26
C VAL A 246 -9.62 7.30 20.74
N PRO A 247 -10.81 7.90 20.59
CA PRO A 247 -10.90 9.29 20.14
C PRO A 247 -10.17 10.29 21.05
N LYS A 248 -9.38 11.18 20.47
CA LYS A 248 -8.73 12.32 21.14
C LYS A 248 -9.75 13.29 21.72
N SER A 249 -10.79 13.55 20.92
CA SER A 249 -11.88 14.44 21.25
C SER A 249 -13.21 13.71 21.13
N LYS A 250 -14.14 14.01 22.04
CA LYS A 250 -15.52 13.53 21.94
C LYS A 250 -16.31 14.27 20.85
N GLU A 251 -15.84 15.44 20.43
CA GLU A 251 -16.57 16.29 19.48
C GLU A 251 -15.99 16.14 18.06
N PRO A 252 -16.86 15.88 17.05
CA PRO A 252 -16.43 15.75 15.68
C PRO A 252 -16.07 17.11 15.07
N TYR A 253 -15.07 17.14 14.20
CA TYR A 253 -14.66 18.35 13.46
C TYR A 253 -15.17 18.31 12.01
N LYS A 254 -15.26 19.48 11.37
CA LYS A 254 -15.76 19.61 9.99
C LYS A 254 -14.62 19.64 8.98
N ILE A 255 -14.79 18.90 7.89
CA ILE A 255 -13.94 18.89 6.69
C ILE A 255 -14.76 19.45 5.54
N SER A 256 -14.24 20.40 4.77
CA SER A 256 -14.94 20.99 3.62
C SER A 256 -14.33 20.48 2.32
N SER A 257 -15.17 20.13 1.35
CA SER A 257 -14.72 19.79 0.00
C SER A 257 -13.91 20.91 -0.67
N LYS A 258 -14.13 22.18 -0.29
CA LYS A 258 -13.35 23.33 -0.80
C LYS A 258 -11.87 23.28 -0.43
N LYS A 259 -11.52 22.56 0.65
CA LYS A 259 -10.16 22.43 1.16
C LYS A 259 -9.46 21.15 0.67
N MET A 260 -10.04 20.45 -0.32
CA MET A 260 -9.39 19.28 -0.91
C MET A 260 -8.09 19.69 -1.61
N ASN A 261 -7.02 18.95 -1.35
CA ASN A 261 -5.75 19.12 -2.04
C ASN A 261 -5.88 18.73 -3.53
N LYS A 262 -4.95 19.20 -4.35
CA LYS A 262 -4.87 18.77 -5.76
C LYS A 262 -4.57 17.28 -5.84
N ASN A 263 -5.34 16.54 -6.62
CA ASN A 263 -4.94 15.24 -7.14
C ASN A 263 -4.29 15.40 -8.51
N SER A 264 -3.53 14.41 -8.95
CA SER A 264 -2.99 14.41 -10.32
C SER A 264 -2.89 13.02 -10.92
N LEU A 265 -3.03 12.95 -12.24
CA LEU A 265 -2.87 11.75 -13.04
C LEU A 265 -1.89 12.04 -14.19
N GLY A 266 -0.93 11.14 -14.41
CA GLY A 266 0.00 11.24 -15.53
C GLY A 266 -0.64 10.79 -16.85
N GLY A 267 -0.20 11.36 -17.97
CA GLY A 267 -0.70 11.01 -19.31
C GLY A 267 -0.60 9.52 -19.65
N GLY A 268 0.46 8.83 -19.24
CA GLY A 268 0.67 7.40 -19.51
C GLY A 268 -0.32 6.49 -18.80
N SER A 269 -0.86 6.90 -17.64
CA SER A 269 -1.93 6.17 -16.95
C SER A 269 -3.21 6.10 -17.78
N LEU A 270 -3.45 7.11 -18.64
CA LEU A 270 -4.60 7.18 -19.54
C LEU A 270 -4.50 6.20 -20.72
N ARG A 271 -3.29 5.76 -21.08
CA ARG A 271 -3.08 4.70 -22.08
C ARG A 271 -3.49 3.31 -21.57
N ARG A 272 -3.74 3.17 -20.27
CA ARG A 272 -4.09 1.92 -19.60
C ARG A 272 -5.55 1.95 -19.14
N ASP A 273 -5.80 1.92 -17.84
CA ASP A 273 -7.14 1.78 -17.25
C ASP A 273 -7.72 3.06 -16.66
N SER A 274 -6.93 4.13 -16.56
CA SER A 274 -7.38 5.37 -15.94
C SER A 274 -8.27 6.20 -16.86
N THR A 275 -9.08 7.08 -16.27
CA THR A 275 -10.02 7.92 -17.02
C THR A 275 -10.13 9.32 -16.41
N VAL A 276 -10.15 10.32 -17.29
CA VAL A 276 -10.54 11.70 -16.97
C VAL A 276 -12.00 11.92 -17.36
N PHE A 277 -12.83 12.27 -16.39
CA PHE A 277 -14.17 12.80 -16.62
C PHE A 277 -14.16 14.31 -16.48
N TRP A 278 -14.75 15.02 -17.44
CA TRP A 278 -14.74 16.48 -17.48
C TRP A 278 -16.03 17.05 -18.10
N ASP A 279 -16.34 18.31 -17.82
CA ASP A 279 -17.50 19.04 -18.34
C ASP A 279 -17.09 20.44 -18.84
N ASP A 280 -18.04 21.24 -19.32
CA ASP A 280 -17.72 22.59 -19.79
C ASP A 280 -17.14 23.51 -18.70
N TYR A 281 -17.35 23.20 -17.40
CA TYR A 281 -16.69 23.93 -16.30
C TYR A 281 -15.20 23.61 -16.22
N SER A 282 -14.76 22.42 -16.61
CA SER A 282 -13.33 22.07 -16.65
C SER A 282 -12.53 23.00 -17.57
N ILE A 283 -13.13 23.43 -18.69
CA ILE A 283 -12.50 24.32 -19.67
C ILE A 283 -12.61 25.81 -19.28
N THR A 284 -13.64 26.18 -18.53
CA THR A 284 -13.92 27.58 -18.20
C THR A 284 -13.38 28.01 -16.83
N LEU A 285 -13.26 27.07 -15.88
CA LEU A 285 -12.81 27.33 -14.51
C LEU A 285 -11.47 26.65 -14.16
N GLY A 286 -10.95 25.80 -15.04
CA GLY A 286 -9.66 25.14 -14.84
C GLY A 286 -8.47 26.11 -14.95
N GLU A 287 -7.33 25.66 -14.46
CA GLU A 287 -6.03 26.30 -14.68
C GLU A 287 -5.59 26.13 -16.13
N GLU A 288 -4.88 27.12 -16.68
CA GLU A 288 -4.50 27.16 -18.10
C GLU A 288 -3.72 25.91 -18.54
N THR A 289 -2.84 25.40 -17.68
CA THR A 289 -2.05 24.19 -17.93
C THR A 289 -2.92 22.94 -18.07
N ASP A 290 -3.91 22.78 -17.19
CA ASP A 290 -4.83 21.65 -17.23
C ASP A 290 -5.79 21.76 -18.41
N ILE A 291 -6.26 22.97 -18.74
CA ILE A 291 -7.14 23.21 -19.89
C ILE A 291 -6.42 22.84 -21.19
N LYS A 292 -5.16 23.28 -21.34
CA LYS A 292 -4.35 22.97 -22.52
C LYS A 292 -4.16 21.47 -22.66
N LEU A 293 -3.73 20.80 -21.57
CA LEU A 293 -3.53 19.35 -21.58
C LEU A 293 -4.85 18.60 -21.82
N LEU A 294 -5.97 19.03 -21.25
CA LEU A 294 -7.27 18.38 -21.44
C LEU A 294 -7.72 18.42 -22.91
N LYS A 295 -7.47 19.54 -23.61
CA LYS A 295 -7.73 19.66 -25.05
C LYS A 295 -6.81 18.77 -25.88
N GLU A 296 -5.51 18.75 -25.56
CA GLU A 296 -4.55 17.84 -26.20
C GLU A 296 -4.97 16.37 -26.04
N LEU A 297 -5.46 15.99 -24.86
CA LEU A 297 -5.94 14.63 -24.57
C LEU A 297 -7.27 14.30 -25.27
N GLU A 298 -8.15 15.28 -25.49
CA GLU A 298 -9.40 15.08 -26.24
C GLU A 298 -9.14 14.83 -27.74
N GLU A 299 -8.10 15.45 -28.29
CA GLU A 299 -7.71 15.33 -29.70
C GLU A 299 -6.77 14.13 -29.97
N ASP A 300 -6.21 13.49 -28.93
CA ASP A 300 -5.30 12.35 -29.07
C ASP A 300 -6.04 11.05 -29.44
N GLU A 301 -6.08 10.74 -30.74
CA GLU A 301 -6.68 9.52 -31.28
C GLU A 301 -5.96 8.22 -30.88
N SER A 302 -4.76 8.29 -30.29
CA SER A 302 -4.01 7.11 -29.82
C SER A 302 -4.50 6.59 -28.46
N LEU A 303 -5.28 7.39 -27.72
CA LEU A 303 -5.80 7.00 -26.42
C LEU A 303 -7.00 6.05 -26.54
N PRO A 304 -7.17 5.11 -25.59
CA PRO A 304 -8.39 4.32 -25.51
C PRO A 304 -9.63 5.24 -25.43
N ARG A 305 -10.74 4.86 -26.09
CA ARG A 305 -12.02 5.61 -26.00
C ARG A 305 -12.53 5.81 -24.57
N SER A 306 -12.03 5.02 -23.62
CA SER A 306 -12.37 5.13 -22.20
C SER A 306 -11.48 6.09 -21.41
N ALA A 307 -10.40 6.62 -22.00
CA ALA A 307 -9.41 7.45 -21.32
C ALA A 307 -9.93 8.86 -21.00
N VAL A 308 -10.69 9.47 -21.91
CA VAL A 308 -11.22 10.83 -21.76
C VAL A 308 -12.71 10.80 -22.04
N ILE A 309 -13.51 11.20 -21.06
CA ILE A 309 -14.98 11.18 -21.15
C ILE A 309 -15.53 12.57 -20.83
N LYS A 310 -16.00 13.26 -21.86
CA LYS A 310 -16.78 14.48 -21.72
C LYS A 310 -18.20 14.16 -21.22
N VAL A 311 -18.63 14.81 -20.14
CA VAL A 311 -20.00 14.69 -19.62
C VAL A 311 -20.90 15.63 -20.41
N GLY A 312 -21.72 15.08 -21.31
CA GLY A 312 -22.52 15.88 -22.24
C GLY A 312 -23.52 16.83 -21.55
N ASN A 313 -24.15 16.42 -20.45
CA ASN A 313 -24.97 17.30 -19.63
C ASN A 313 -24.25 17.64 -18.32
N LYS A 314 -23.68 18.85 -18.23
CA LYS A 314 -22.96 19.34 -17.05
C LYS A 314 -23.77 19.29 -15.75
N TYR A 315 -25.11 19.36 -15.81
CA TYR A 315 -25.96 19.25 -14.62
C TYR A 315 -25.99 17.84 -14.01
N ASN A 316 -25.51 16.83 -14.76
CA ASN A 316 -25.31 15.48 -14.24
C ASN A 316 -23.92 15.31 -13.58
N PHE A 317 -22.97 16.20 -13.83
CA PHE A 317 -21.63 16.18 -13.24
C PHE A 317 -21.59 16.96 -11.92
N LYS A 318 -22.37 16.48 -10.95
CA LYS A 318 -22.62 17.11 -9.63
C LYS A 318 -21.44 16.99 -8.66
N THR A 319 -20.25 17.37 -9.11
CA THR A 319 -19.02 17.39 -8.33
C THR A 319 -18.44 18.80 -8.28
N PRO A 320 -17.87 19.23 -7.14
CA PRO A 320 -17.16 20.50 -7.04
C PRO A 320 -15.82 20.49 -7.77
N LEU A 321 -15.33 19.33 -8.22
CA LEU A 321 -14.04 19.21 -8.87
C LEU A 321 -14.08 19.71 -10.33
N ASN A 322 -12.98 20.28 -10.80
CA ASN A 322 -12.79 20.65 -12.22
C ASN A 322 -12.87 19.41 -13.10
N VAL A 323 -12.16 18.34 -12.75
CA VAL A 323 -12.18 17.03 -13.42
C VAL A 323 -12.22 15.91 -12.38
N VAL A 324 -12.68 14.72 -12.76
CA VAL A 324 -12.64 13.53 -11.90
C VAL A 324 -11.75 12.47 -12.54
N LEU A 325 -10.79 11.97 -11.75
CA LEU A 325 -9.78 11.02 -12.18
C LEU A 325 -10.10 9.65 -11.57
N THR A 326 -10.26 8.61 -12.39
CA THR A 326 -10.43 7.23 -11.93
C THR A 326 -9.23 6.38 -12.32
N ALA A 327 -8.78 5.48 -11.45
CA ALA A 327 -7.59 4.67 -11.67
C ALA A 327 -7.89 3.37 -12.45
N TYR A 328 -9.07 2.76 -12.22
CA TYR A 328 -9.42 1.44 -12.75
C TYR A 328 -10.88 1.34 -13.22
N GLU A 329 -11.20 0.23 -13.92
CA GLU A 329 -12.53 -0.02 -14.48
C GLU A 329 -13.69 0.04 -13.45
N PRO A 330 -13.60 -0.54 -12.23
CA PRO A 330 -14.68 -0.46 -11.26
C PRO A 330 -15.06 0.97 -10.89
N GLU A 331 -14.07 1.85 -10.67
CA GLU A 331 -14.32 3.28 -10.40
C GLU A 331 -14.92 3.98 -11.61
N ARG A 332 -14.37 3.75 -12.81
CA ARG A 332 -14.89 4.30 -14.07
C ARG A 332 -16.36 3.92 -14.27
N LYS A 333 -16.71 2.65 -14.05
CA LYS A 333 -18.10 2.15 -14.15
C LYS A 333 -19.01 2.84 -13.12
N PHE A 334 -18.52 3.07 -11.90
CA PHE A 334 -19.28 3.75 -10.86
C PHE A 334 -19.52 5.22 -11.20
N VAL A 335 -18.50 5.95 -11.65
CA VAL A 335 -18.65 7.36 -12.09
C VAL A 335 -19.60 7.46 -13.28
N LYS A 336 -19.51 6.55 -14.26
CA LYS A 336 -20.51 6.45 -15.34
C LYS A 336 -21.93 6.26 -14.79
N GLY A 337 -22.09 5.50 -13.71
CA GLY A 337 -23.36 5.36 -13.01
C GLY A 337 -23.83 6.65 -12.35
N LEU A 338 -22.94 7.38 -11.66
CA LEU A 338 -23.26 8.65 -10.98
C LEU A 338 -23.76 9.73 -11.97
N ILE A 339 -23.19 9.79 -13.17
CA ILE A 339 -23.54 10.79 -14.19
C ILE A 339 -24.70 10.39 -15.11
N LYS A 340 -25.27 9.19 -14.95
CA LYS A 340 -26.51 8.82 -15.66
C LYS A 340 -27.65 9.72 -15.17
N GLU A 341 -28.45 10.25 -16.09
CA GLU A 341 -29.47 11.25 -15.79
C GLU A 341 -30.43 10.83 -14.66
N ASP A 342 -30.96 9.61 -14.71
CA ASP A 342 -31.88 9.11 -13.68
C ASP A 342 -31.25 8.99 -12.29
N ASN A 343 -29.94 8.74 -12.23
CA ASN A 343 -29.19 8.65 -10.97
C ASN A 343 -28.83 10.04 -10.45
N ALA A 344 -28.35 10.92 -11.34
CA ALA A 344 -27.97 12.28 -11.01
C ALA A 344 -29.15 13.08 -10.42
N LYS A 345 -30.38 12.80 -10.84
CA LYS A 345 -31.61 13.38 -10.26
C LYS A 345 -31.77 13.08 -8.76
N ALA A 346 -31.24 11.96 -8.27
CA ALA A 346 -31.32 11.55 -6.86
C ALA A 346 -30.14 12.03 -5.99
N ILE A 347 -29.15 12.70 -6.60
CA ILE A 347 -27.91 13.14 -5.96
C ILE A 347 -27.88 14.66 -5.90
N ASP A 348 -27.52 15.24 -4.75
CA ASP A 348 -27.30 16.68 -4.63
C ASP A 348 -25.89 17.05 -5.09
N ALA A 349 -24.90 16.31 -4.58
CA ALA A 349 -23.49 16.50 -4.87
C ALA A 349 -22.71 15.21 -4.57
N TRP A 350 -21.53 15.03 -5.16
CA TRP A 350 -20.62 13.94 -4.82
C TRP A 350 -19.16 14.35 -5.06
N ILE A 351 -18.24 13.72 -4.35
CA ILE A 351 -16.80 13.85 -4.56
C ILE A 351 -16.16 12.47 -4.63
N LYS A 352 -15.15 12.32 -5.50
CA LYS A 352 -14.15 11.26 -5.37
C LYS A 352 -13.08 11.75 -4.40
N SER A 353 -12.85 11.01 -3.32
CA SER A 353 -11.82 11.35 -2.34
C SER A 353 -10.42 11.16 -2.92
N LEU A 354 -9.46 11.82 -2.28
CA LEU A 354 -8.04 11.57 -2.46
C LEU A 354 -7.63 10.30 -1.72
N ASP A 355 -6.60 9.63 -2.22
CA ASP A 355 -5.98 8.48 -1.57
C ASP A 355 -5.28 8.86 -0.25
N VAL A 356 -4.99 10.15 -0.05
CA VAL A 356 -4.37 10.69 1.17
C VAL A 356 -4.87 12.10 1.50
N GLY A 357 -4.99 12.39 2.80
CA GLY A 357 -5.08 13.76 3.32
C GLY A 357 -6.46 14.42 3.29
N PHE A 358 -7.49 13.80 2.70
CA PHE A 358 -8.85 14.33 2.74
C PHE A 358 -9.71 13.70 3.84
N TYR A 359 -9.81 12.37 3.88
CA TYR A 359 -10.61 11.66 4.87
C TYR A 359 -10.03 10.28 5.14
N SER A 360 -9.64 9.98 6.38
CA SER A 360 -9.01 8.71 6.73
C SER A 360 -9.75 7.99 7.85
N ILE A 361 -9.84 6.67 7.76
CA ILE A 361 -10.40 5.78 8.79
C ILE A 361 -9.31 4.80 9.20
N GLU A 362 -8.94 4.84 10.47
CA GLU A 362 -8.00 3.88 11.05
C GLU A 362 -8.70 2.54 11.33
N TYR A 363 -8.00 1.45 11.10
CA TYR A 363 -8.47 0.10 11.38
C TYR A 363 -7.32 -0.81 11.82
N SER A 364 -7.66 -1.92 12.46
CA SER A 364 -6.69 -2.95 12.82
C SER A 364 -7.19 -4.32 12.36
N TRP A 365 -6.26 -5.15 11.89
CA TRP A 365 -6.51 -6.50 11.40
C TRP A 365 -5.33 -7.41 11.72
N ARG A 366 -5.49 -8.74 11.62
CA ARG A 366 -4.41 -9.70 11.91
C ARG A 366 -4.04 -10.45 10.64
N LYS A 367 -2.75 -10.46 10.29
CA LYS A 367 -2.19 -11.34 9.25
C LYS A 367 -1.24 -12.32 9.93
N GLY A 368 -1.72 -13.52 10.24
CA GLY A 368 -0.98 -14.47 11.08
C GLY A 368 -0.99 -14.05 12.56
N GLU A 369 0.15 -14.20 13.25
CA GLU A 369 0.23 -13.95 14.70
C GLU A 369 0.35 -12.46 15.10
N HIS A 370 0.68 -11.57 14.16
CA HIS A 370 0.91 -10.15 14.45
C HIS A 370 -0.26 -9.26 13.98
N PRO A 371 -0.80 -8.39 14.86
CA PRO A 371 -1.74 -7.35 14.43
C PRO A 371 -1.04 -6.36 13.49
N LYS A 372 -1.69 -6.03 12.39
CA LYS A 372 -1.36 -4.90 11.53
C LYS A 372 -2.38 -3.79 11.76
N GLN A 373 -1.88 -2.57 11.93
CA GLN A 373 -2.70 -1.37 11.89
C GLN A 373 -2.56 -0.74 10.51
N GLY A 374 -3.65 -0.19 10.01
CA GLY A 374 -3.70 0.52 8.75
C GLY A 374 -4.70 1.66 8.83
N SER A 375 -4.67 2.49 7.80
CA SER A 375 -5.70 3.49 7.54
C SER A 375 -6.13 3.38 6.09
N PHE A 376 -7.38 3.72 5.80
CA PHE A 376 -7.87 3.80 4.43
C PHE A 376 -8.74 5.04 4.24
N ASN A 377 -8.89 5.48 3.01
CA ASN A 377 -9.64 6.68 2.65
C ASN A 377 -10.80 6.23 1.75
N PRO A 378 -12.07 6.46 2.12
CA PRO A 378 -13.19 6.04 1.29
C PRO A 378 -13.19 6.69 -0.08
N ASP A 379 -13.49 5.93 -1.14
CA ASP A 379 -13.38 6.40 -2.52
C ASP A 379 -14.36 7.53 -2.88
N PHE A 380 -15.62 7.44 -2.44
CA PHE A 380 -16.64 8.45 -2.77
C PHE A 380 -17.48 8.88 -1.57
N PHE A 381 -17.84 10.16 -1.57
CA PHE A 381 -18.86 10.73 -0.69
C PHE A 381 -19.99 11.29 -1.56
N ILE A 382 -21.23 10.86 -1.32
CA ILE A 382 -22.41 11.25 -2.09
C ILE A 382 -23.41 11.89 -1.14
N LYS A 383 -23.77 13.15 -1.38
CA LYS A 383 -24.80 13.88 -0.64
C LYS A 383 -26.17 13.73 -1.31
N THR A 384 -27.17 13.35 -0.52
CA THR A 384 -28.57 13.27 -0.95
C THR A 384 -29.49 13.72 0.19
N GLY A 385 -30.00 14.94 0.10
CA GLY A 385 -30.66 15.62 1.21
C GLY A 385 -29.73 15.79 2.42
N ASN A 386 -30.15 15.25 3.57
CA ASN A 386 -29.36 15.25 4.80
C ASN A 386 -28.46 14.01 4.94
N ASP A 387 -28.56 13.05 4.01
CA ASP A 387 -27.83 11.79 4.08
C ASP A 387 -26.52 11.92 3.27
N ILE A 388 -25.44 11.36 3.82
CA ILE A 388 -24.14 11.21 3.16
C ILE A 388 -23.88 9.71 2.99
N LEU A 389 -23.74 9.26 1.75
CA LEU A 389 -23.33 7.89 1.44
C LEU A 389 -21.83 7.87 1.23
N ILE A 390 -21.16 6.96 1.93
CA ILE A 390 -19.72 6.75 1.82
C ILE A 390 -19.51 5.42 1.13
N ILE A 391 -18.84 5.46 -0.01
CA ILE A 391 -18.68 4.32 -0.88
C ILE A 391 -17.20 3.97 -0.96
N GLU A 392 -16.88 2.73 -0.64
CA GLU A 392 -15.61 2.11 -0.99
C GLU A 392 -15.86 1.15 -2.15
N ILE A 393 -15.10 1.31 -3.22
CA ILE A 393 -15.11 0.44 -4.38
C ILE A 393 -14.08 -0.67 -4.20
N LYS A 394 -14.50 -1.87 -4.58
CA LYS A 394 -13.67 -3.06 -4.60
C LYS A 394 -13.90 -3.84 -5.89
N ASP A 395 -12.94 -4.70 -6.21
CA ASP A 395 -13.13 -5.72 -7.23
C ASP A 395 -14.12 -6.78 -6.74
N ASP A 396 -14.76 -7.48 -7.69
CA ASP A 396 -15.73 -8.53 -7.37
C ASP A 396 -15.11 -9.67 -6.56
N ARG A 397 -13.79 -9.91 -6.64
CA ARG A 397 -13.08 -10.95 -5.87
C ARG A 397 -12.46 -10.47 -4.55
N ALA A 398 -12.78 -9.26 -4.11
CA ALA A 398 -12.16 -8.67 -2.91
C ALA A 398 -12.54 -9.34 -1.58
N TYR A 399 -13.36 -10.40 -1.61
CA TYR A 399 -13.70 -11.22 -0.44
C TYR A 399 -12.81 -12.47 -0.28
N ASP A 400 -11.95 -12.78 -1.26
CA ASP A 400 -11.15 -14.01 -1.25
C ASP A 400 -9.85 -13.89 -0.42
N GLY A 401 -9.49 -14.97 0.28
CA GLY A 401 -8.22 -15.13 0.97
C GLY A 401 -7.93 -14.03 2.01
N THR A 402 -6.64 -13.69 2.19
CA THR A 402 -6.23 -12.69 3.20
C THR A 402 -6.74 -11.28 2.91
N ALA A 403 -7.12 -10.99 1.66
CA ALA A 403 -7.73 -9.71 1.30
C ALA A 403 -9.15 -9.60 1.85
N GLY A 404 -9.90 -10.72 1.87
CA GLY A 404 -11.21 -10.82 2.52
C GLY A 404 -11.13 -10.50 4.02
N ASP A 405 -10.17 -11.10 4.74
CA ASP A 405 -9.97 -10.86 6.18
C ASP A 405 -9.72 -9.38 6.50
N GLU A 406 -8.86 -8.73 5.71
CA GLU A 406 -8.56 -7.30 5.84
C GLU A 406 -9.80 -6.44 5.53
N ASN A 407 -10.50 -6.73 4.43
CA ASN A 407 -11.68 -5.99 3.99
C ASN A 407 -12.86 -6.16 4.96
N GLN A 408 -13.01 -7.32 5.59
CA GLN A 408 -13.99 -7.54 6.65
C GLN A 408 -13.74 -6.59 7.82
N LYS A 409 -12.47 -6.42 8.23
CA LYS A 409 -12.09 -5.48 9.29
C LYS A 409 -12.25 -4.02 8.87
N LYS A 410 -11.88 -3.64 7.66
CA LYS A 410 -12.18 -2.29 7.14
C LYS A 410 -13.68 -1.98 7.21
N LEU A 411 -14.52 -2.92 6.78
CA LEU A 411 -15.97 -2.77 6.79
C LEU A 411 -16.53 -2.60 8.22
N GLU A 412 -16.04 -3.40 9.17
CA GLU A 412 -16.41 -3.33 10.58
C GLU A 412 -16.05 -1.97 11.20
N TYR A 413 -14.79 -1.54 11.05
CA TYR A 413 -14.28 -0.28 11.61
C TYR A 413 -14.94 0.94 10.98
N ALA A 414 -15.16 0.92 9.66
CA ALA A 414 -15.85 2.02 8.98
C ALA A 414 -17.31 2.16 9.42
N LYS A 415 -18.03 1.04 9.56
CA LYS A 415 -19.40 1.07 10.08
C LYS A 415 -19.45 1.60 11.51
N ALA A 416 -18.55 1.14 12.37
CA ALA A 416 -18.44 1.64 13.74
C ALA A 416 -18.14 3.15 13.77
N HIS A 417 -17.22 3.60 12.92
CA HIS A 417 -16.84 5.00 12.79
C HIS A 417 -18.03 5.90 12.40
N PHE A 418 -18.74 5.57 11.32
CA PHE A 418 -19.87 6.39 10.85
C PHE A 418 -21.11 6.28 11.74
N ASN A 419 -21.34 5.14 12.38
CA ASN A 419 -22.38 5.02 13.40
C ASN A 419 -22.11 5.96 14.57
N ARG A 420 -20.85 6.03 15.04
CA ARG A 420 -20.46 6.97 16.08
C ARG A 420 -20.62 8.42 15.64
N LEU A 421 -20.26 8.76 14.41
CA LEU A 421 -20.53 10.10 13.85
C LEU A 421 -22.02 10.45 13.84
N ASN A 422 -22.90 9.48 13.56
CA ASN A 422 -24.34 9.69 13.60
C ASN A 422 -24.89 9.92 15.02
N GLU A 423 -24.20 9.43 16.04
CA GLU A 423 -24.54 9.69 17.45
C GLU A 423 -24.03 11.06 17.92
N LEU A 424 -22.83 11.46 17.47
CA LEU A 424 -22.16 12.67 17.92
C LEU A 424 -22.66 13.96 17.25
N GLN A 425 -23.27 13.89 16.06
CA GLN A 425 -23.84 15.04 15.38
C GLN A 425 -25.21 14.72 14.74
N LYS A 426 -26.01 15.77 14.47
CA LYS A 426 -27.37 15.64 13.92
C LYS A 426 -27.57 16.30 12.55
N GLN A 427 -26.53 16.92 12.00
CA GLN A 427 -26.61 17.65 10.73
C GLN A 427 -26.72 16.70 9.53
N HIS A 428 -25.95 15.60 9.57
CA HIS A 428 -25.92 14.59 8.51
C HIS A 428 -26.14 13.19 9.06
N LYS A 429 -26.70 12.30 8.23
CA LYS A 429 -26.68 10.85 8.49
C LYS A 429 -25.75 10.14 7.51
N TYR A 430 -24.74 9.48 8.05
CA TYR A 430 -23.70 8.78 7.31
C TYR A 430 -24.04 7.30 7.12
N TYR A 431 -23.95 6.82 5.88
CA TYR A 431 -24.19 5.42 5.52
C TYR A 431 -23.01 4.88 4.70
N PHE A 432 -22.24 3.99 5.31
CA PHE A 432 -21.09 3.36 4.67
C PHE A 432 -21.48 2.09 3.89
N LYS A 433 -20.99 1.94 2.66
CA LYS A 433 -21.22 0.77 1.80
C LYS A 433 -19.94 0.36 1.07
N PHE A 434 -19.63 -0.93 1.10
CA PHE A 434 -18.69 -1.54 0.15
C PHE A 434 -19.45 -1.93 -1.10
N LEU A 435 -18.97 -1.51 -2.27
CA LEU A 435 -19.54 -1.87 -3.55
C LEU A 435 -18.50 -2.49 -4.47
N SER A 436 -18.96 -3.40 -5.31
CA SER A 436 -18.23 -3.89 -6.47
C SER A 436 -19.13 -3.79 -7.71
N PRO A 437 -18.60 -3.91 -8.93
CA PRO A 437 -19.39 -3.83 -10.16
C PRO A 437 -20.67 -4.67 -10.15
N MET A 438 -20.65 -5.86 -9.53
CA MET A 438 -21.83 -6.73 -9.40
C MET A 438 -23.04 -6.09 -8.69
N SER A 439 -22.81 -5.08 -7.83
CA SER A 439 -23.87 -4.45 -7.03
C SER A 439 -24.30 -3.06 -7.50
N TYR A 440 -23.68 -2.52 -8.56
CA TYR A 440 -23.91 -1.12 -8.95
C TYR A 440 -25.34 -0.84 -9.39
N ASP A 441 -25.94 -1.66 -10.25
CA ASP A 441 -27.30 -1.40 -10.75
C ASP A 441 -28.34 -1.44 -9.63
N LEU A 442 -28.19 -2.39 -8.70
CA LEU A 442 -29.05 -2.48 -7.52
C LEU A 442 -28.81 -1.32 -6.55
N PHE A 443 -27.56 -0.91 -6.33
CA PHE A 443 -27.23 0.25 -5.52
C PHE A 443 -27.84 1.53 -6.10
N PHE A 444 -27.68 1.78 -7.39
CA PHE A 444 -28.25 2.97 -8.05
C PHE A 444 -29.78 2.93 -8.04
N LYS A 445 -30.40 1.76 -8.16
CA LYS A 445 -31.85 1.62 -7.95
C LYS A 445 -32.25 2.00 -6.51
N ALA A 446 -31.51 1.51 -5.52
CA ALA A 446 -31.75 1.87 -4.11
C ALA A 446 -31.48 3.36 -3.83
N LEU A 447 -30.51 3.97 -4.53
CA LEU A 447 -30.23 5.40 -4.47
C LEU A 447 -31.43 6.22 -4.95
N ARG A 448 -31.94 5.90 -6.15
CA ARG A 448 -33.12 6.56 -6.72
C ARG A 448 -34.37 6.40 -5.85
N ASN A 449 -34.55 5.22 -5.28
CA ASN A 449 -35.71 4.91 -4.42
C ASN A 449 -35.54 5.36 -2.96
N LYS A 450 -34.40 5.94 -2.59
CA LYS A 450 -34.04 6.30 -1.21
C LYS A 450 -34.11 5.13 -0.21
N THR A 451 -33.87 3.91 -0.68
CA THR A 451 -33.79 2.67 0.13
C THR A 451 -32.36 2.22 0.40
N TYR A 452 -31.37 3.08 0.13
CA TYR A 452 -29.94 2.81 0.33
C TYR A 452 -29.54 2.54 1.79
N ARG A 453 -30.37 2.93 2.76
CA ARG A 453 -30.11 2.73 4.19
C ARG A 453 -29.96 1.24 4.51
N ASP A 454 -30.92 0.45 4.06
CA ASP A 454 -31.00 -1.00 4.27
C ASP A 454 -30.30 -1.81 3.16
N PHE A 455 -29.82 -1.14 2.12
CA PHE A 455 -29.10 -1.79 1.03
C PHE A 455 -27.85 -2.50 1.55
N LYS A 456 -27.69 -3.76 1.19
CA LYS A 456 -26.48 -4.55 1.46
C LYS A 456 -25.97 -5.08 0.14
N SER A 457 -24.70 -4.82 -0.17
CA SER A 457 -24.11 -5.31 -1.42
C SER A 457 -23.81 -6.81 -1.35
N GLU A 458 -23.65 -7.42 -2.52
CA GLU A 458 -23.21 -8.83 -2.62
C GLU A 458 -21.86 -9.03 -1.92
N LEU A 459 -20.92 -8.09 -2.09
CA LEU A 459 -19.62 -8.13 -1.44
C LEU A 459 -19.74 -8.06 0.09
N GLU A 460 -20.58 -7.17 0.62
CA GLU A 460 -20.84 -7.09 2.06
C GLU A 460 -21.54 -8.34 2.62
N ALA A 461 -22.31 -9.05 1.78
CA ALA A 461 -22.90 -10.33 2.15
C ALA A 461 -21.84 -11.42 2.25
N ARG A 462 -20.94 -11.51 1.26
CA ARG A 462 -19.85 -12.48 1.21
C ARG A 462 -18.77 -12.26 2.27
N LEU A 463 -18.51 -11.03 2.68
CA LEU A 463 -17.56 -10.74 3.76
C LEU A 463 -18.08 -11.10 5.17
N LYS A 464 -19.38 -11.43 5.31
CA LYS A 464 -20.01 -11.77 6.59
C LYS A 464 -20.30 -13.27 6.75
N GLY A 465 -20.40 -14.01 5.64
CA GLY A 465 -20.58 -15.46 5.63
C GLY A 465 -19.24 -16.13 5.45
#